data_AF-A0A7D9H887-F1
#
_entry.id   AF-A0A7D9H887-F1
#
_cell.length_a   1.000
_cell.length_b   1.000
_cell.length_c   1.000
_cell.angle_alpha   90.00
_cell.angle_beta   90.00
_cell.angle_gamma   90.00
#
_symmetry.space_group_name_H-M   'P 1'
#
loop_
_entity.id
_entity.type
_entity.pdbx_description
1 polymer ?
#
loop_
_entity_poly.entity_id
_entity_poly.type
_entity_poly.pdbx_seq_one_letter_code
_entity_poly.pdbx_strand_id
1 'polypeptide(L)'
;MIFNIFFSGKSDNDDCTLFSDHTLINRRSVKADPTTAYREDRDFLLLVIKSRVIAAAMTVLGFENKSGQPDNFPIPENLSNQSKLAKQQYLHKASAQIIDKLVFTNDSIEKALAEGISIQEKDSGKRFPCRFVGCSHTFKYDGKSRRLHEMTHDPPPIPDEQTPKSVQSNDDIYSYNCALLENGLFFMNFLDAVKEGDGSRIKYLLLLCKA
;
A
#
# COMPACT_ATOMS: atom_id res chain seq x y z
N MET A 1 9.30 -9.75 -1.47
CA MET A 1 9.66 -8.84 -0.35
C MET A 1 9.27 -7.43 -0.76
N ILE A 2 8.69 -6.62 0.14
CA ILE A 2 8.23 -5.23 -0.16
C ILE A 2 9.31 -4.41 -0.89
N PHE A 3 10.57 -4.61 -0.52
CA PHE A 3 11.72 -3.99 -1.17
C PHE A 3 11.70 -4.10 -2.71
N ASN A 4 11.44 -5.29 -3.26
CA ASN A 4 11.47 -5.51 -4.72
C ASN A 4 10.29 -4.87 -5.46
N ILE A 5 9.23 -4.48 -4.75
CA ILE A 5 8.09 -3.76 -5.34
C ILE A 5 8.51 -2.32 -5.63
N PHE A 6 9.28 -1.71 -4.73
CA PHE A 6 9.59 -0.28 -4.77
C PHE A 6 11.01 0.04 -5.28
N PHE A 7 11.95 -0.90 -5.19
CA PHE A 7 13.35 -0.69 -5.57
C PHE A 7 13.59 -1.12 -7.03
N SER A 8 13.68 -0.14 -7.93
CA SER A 8 13.92 -0.36 -9.35
C SER A 8 14.91 0.65 -9.90
N GLY A 9 16.01 0.19 -10.50
CA GLY A 9 16.97 1.10 -11.15
C GLY A 9 16.40 1.88 -12.35
N LYS A 10 15.19 1.53 -12.81
CA LYS A 10 14.49 2.29 -13.85
C LYS A 10 13.94 3.61 -13.32
N SER A 11 13.79 3.76 -12.01
CA SER A 11 13.25 4.96 -11.36
C SER A 11 14.34 5.90 -10.83
N ASP A 12 15.56 5.83 -11.38
CA ASP A 12 16.67 6.70 -10.97
C ASP A 12 16.43 8.18 -11.31
N ASN A 13 15.70 8.43 -12.40
CA ASN A 13 15.30 9.78 -12.81
C ASN A 13 13.95 10.22 -12.21
N ASP A 14 13.28 9.36 -11.44
CA ASP A 14 11.99 9.68 -10.82
C ASP A 14 12.23 10.28 -9.44
N ASP A 15 11.45 11.30 -9.07
CA ASP A 15 11.58 11.95 -7.77
C ASP A 15 10.91 11.15 -6.64
N CYS A 16 11.53 11.18 -5.45
CA CYS A 16 11.01 10.59 -4.21
C CYS A 16 10.65 9.09 -4.28
N THR A 17 11.31 8.33 -5.16
CA THR A 17 11.23 6.88 -5.18
C THR A 17 12.26 6.24 -4.24
N LEU A 18 12.07 4.96 -3.91
CA LEU A 18 13.02 4.23 -3.07
C LEU A 18 14.42 4.14 -3.72
N PHE A 19 14.49 4.07 -5.06
CA PHE A 19 15.77 4.04 -5.78
C PHE A 19 16.41 5.43 -5.87
N SER A 20 15.63 6.47 -6.14
CA SER A 20 16.15 7.85 -6.18
C SER A 20 16.69 8.28 -4.81
N ASP A 21 16.00 7.91 -3.72
CA ASP A 21 16.49 8.14 -2.35
C ASP A 21 17.82 7.43 -2.10
N HIS A 22 17.94 6.18 -2.55
CA HIS A 22 19.18 5.41 -2.44
C HIS A 22 20.35 6.13 -3.13
N THR A 23 20.13 6.65 -4.33
CA THR A 23 21.10 7.43 -5.10
C THR A 23 21.43 8.75 -4.36
N LEU A 24 20.41 9.49 -3.94
CA LEU A 24 20.53 10.81 -3.29
C LEU A 24 21.37 10.75 -2.00
N ILE A 25 21.14 9.76 -1.14
CA ILE A 25 21.90 9.60 0.11
C ILE A 25 23.10 8.65 0.00
N ASN A 26 23.49 8.31 -1.24
CA ASN A 26 24.70 7.55 -1.58
C ASN A 26 24.83 6.19 -0.85
N ARG A 27 23.75 5.40 -0.85
CA ARG A 27 23.67 4.11 -0.11
C ARG A 27 24.17 2.91 -0.91
N ARG A 28 25.37 2.99 -1.51
CA ARG A 28 25.97 1.97 -2.42
C ARG A 28 26.04 0.52 -1.92
N SER A 29 25.95 0.31 -0.61
CA SER A 29 25.90 -1.04 -0.01
C SER A 29 24.58 -1.76 -0.24
N VAL A 30 23.50 -1.01 -0.49
CA VAL A 30 22.16 -1.53 -0.79
C VAL A 30 22.17 -2.20 -2.16
N LYS A 31 21.48 -3.33 -2.29
CA LYS A 31 21.43 -4.15 -3.50
C LYS A 31 20.00 -4.33 -3.99
N ALA A 32 19.85 -4.55 -5.30
CA ALA A 32 18.55 -4.84 -5.89
C ALA A 32 18.00 -6.21 -5.47
N ASP A 33 18.88 -7.13 -5.05
CA ASP A 33 18.51 -8.44 -4.50
C ASP A 33 18.73 -8.46 -2.97
N PRO A 34 17.66 -8.38 -2.18
CA PRO A 34 17.70 -8.44 -0.71
C PRO A 34 18.29 -9.70 -0.14
N THR A 35 18.41 -10.79 -0.90
CA THR A 35 19.06 -12.01 -0.42
C THR A 35 20.58 -11.87 -0.32
N THR A 36 21.16 -10.91 -1.05
CA THR A 36 22.61 -10.67 -1.10
C THR A 36 23.09 -9.65 -0.06
N ALA A 37 22.21 -8.74 0.37
CA ALA A 37 22.53 -7.67 1.32
C ALA A 37 21.34 -7.34 2.26
N TYR A 38 20.71 -8.37 2.81
CA TYR A 38 19.46 -8.26 3.58
C TYR A 38 19.49 -7.18 4.67
N ARG A 39 20.60 -7.08 5.42
CA ARG A 39 20.68 -6.15 6.56
C ARG A 39 20.71 -4.72 6.06
N GLU A 40 21.54 -4.45 5.08
CA GLU A 40 21.72 -3.16 4.44
C GLU A 40 20.41 -2.69 3.78
N ASP A 41 19.76 -3.58 3.05
CA ASP A 41 18.51 -3.30 2.32
C ASP A 41 17.34 -3.06 3.29
N ARG A 42 17.24 -3.87 4.35
CA ARG A 42 16.27 -3.68 5.41
C ARG A 42 16.47 -2.36 6.14
N ASP A 43 17.71 -2.05 6.53
CA ASP A 43 18.00 -0.86 7.32
C ASP A 43 17.78 0.42 6.48
N PHE A 44 18.10 0.37 5.18
CA PHE A 44 17.76 1.43 4.23
C PHE A 44 16.25 1.60 4.06
N LEU A 45 15.50 0.52 3.85
CA LEU A 45 14.04 0.57 3.75
C LEU A 45 13.42 1.16 5.03
N LEU A 46 13.89 0.76 6.21
CA LEU A 46 13.43 1.32 7.49
C LEU A 46 13.73 2.82 7.62
N LEU A 47 14.90 3.28 7.17
CA LEU A 47 15.25 4.70 7.15
C LEU A 47 14.26 5.49 6.27
N VAL A 48 14.01 4.99 5.07
CA VAL A 48 13.08 5.57 4.09
C VAL A 48 11.65 5.62 4.67
N ILE A 49 11.16 4.52 5.25
CA ILE A 49 9.82 4.49 5.86
C ILE A 49 9.72 5.49 7.01
N LYS A 50 10.70 5.53 7.93
CA LYS A 50 10.72 6.48 9.05
C LYS A 50 10.72 7.92 8.57
N SER A 51 11.46 8.24 7.51
CA SER A 51 11.46 9.59 6.93
C SER A 51 10.08 9.99 6.41
N ARG A 52 9.35 9.04 5.78
CA ARG A 52 7.98 9.24 5.29
C ARG A 52 6.97 9.35 6.41
N VAL A 53 7.12 8.60 7.51
CA VAL A 53 6.31 8.78 8.72
C VAL A 53 6.46 10.19 9.28
N ILE A 54 7.69 10.72 9.33
CA ILE A 54 7.94 12.09 9.78
C ILE A 54 7.30 13.10 8.82
N ALA A 55 7.54 12.96 7.51
CA ALA A 55 6.94 13.86 6.50
C ALA A 55 5.40 13.82 6.56
N ALA A 56 4.82 12.64 6.67
CA ALA A 56 3.40 12.42 6.87
C ALA A 56 2.87 13.13 8.13
N ALA A 57 3.55 12.97 9.27
CA ALA A 57 3.18 13.64 10.51
C ALA A 57 3.26 15.18 10.36
N MET A 58 4.30 15.69 9.72
CA MET A 58 4.44 17.13 9.47
C MET A 58 3.30 17.67 8.61
N THR A 59 2.99 17.00 7.51
CA THR A 59 1.93 17.40 6.58
C THR A 59 0.53 17.28 7.21
N VAL A 60 0.24 16.20 7.92
CA VAL A 60 -1.11 15.94 8.46
C VAL A 60 -1.36 16.78 9.72
N LEU A 61 -0.43 16.78 10.67
CA LEU A 61 -0.59 17.49 11.94
C LEU A 61 -0.28 18.99 11.82
N GLY A 62 0.27 19.44 10.70
CA GLY A 62 0.50 20.85 10.41
C GLY A 62 1.74 21.39 11.12
N PHE A 63 2.88 20.69 11.00
CA PHE A 63 4.16 21.24 11.44
C PHE A 63 4.81 22.03 10.29
N GLU A 64 5.06 23.32 10.51
CA GLU A 64 5.83 24.15 9.57
C GLU A 64 7.28 23.66 9.44
N ASN A 65 7.88 23.24 10.56
CA ASN A 65 9.26 22.79 10.63
C ASN A 65 9.47 21.80 11.78
N LYS A 66 10.66 21.19 11.85
CA LYS A 66 11.00 20.14 12.82
C LYS A 66 10.98 20.59 14.29
N SER A 67 11.03 21.89 14.54
CA SER A 67 11.02 22.49 15.87
C SER A 67 9.70 23.18 16.21
N GLY A 68 8.75 23.20 15.26
CA GLY A 68 7.45 23.82 15.42
C GLY A 68 6.48 22.97 16.25
N GLN A 69 5.28 23.50 16.41
CA GLN A 69 4.14 22.79 17.00
C GLN A 69 3.14 22.41 15.90
N PRO A 70 2.32 21.38 16.13
CA PRO A 70 1.27 21.01 15.19
C PRO A 70 0.11 22.01 15.21
N ASP A 71 -0.17 22.64 14.08
CA ASP A 71 -1.29 23.58 13.93
C ASP A 71 -2.64 22.86 13.84
N ASN A 72 -2.70 21.73 13.12
CA ASN A 72 -3.95 21.00 12.90
C ASN A 72 -4.33 20.08 14.06
N PHE A 73 -3.35 19.72 14.91
CA PHE A 73 -3.58 18.89 16.10
C PHE A 73 -2.74 19.35 17.30
N PRO A 74 -3.08 20.51 17.90
CA PRO A 74 -2.27 21.14 18.93
C PRO A 74 -2.01 20.24 20.13
N ILE A 75 -0.82 20.39 20.72
CA ILE A 75 -0.44 19.67 21.94
C ILE A 75 -1.15 20.34 23.12
N PRO A 76 -1.94 19.60 23.92
CA PRO A 76 -2.57 20.16 25.10
C PRO A 76 -1.52 20.70 26.09
N GLU A 77 -1.69 21.93 26.59
CA GLU A 77 -0.73 22.58 27.49
C GLU A 77 -0.41 21.74 28.75
N ASN A 78 -1.42 21.04 29.25
CA ASN A 78 -1.31 20.22 30.47
C ASN A 78 -0.82 18.79 30.19
N LEU A 79 -0.52 18.42 28.94
CA LEU A 79 -0.19 17.03 28.56
C LEU A 79 0.97 16.48 29.39
N SER A 80 1.98 17.31 29.69
CA SER A 80 3.13 16.93 30.53
C SER A 80 2.75 16.46 31.94
N ASN A 81 1.68 17.03 32.50
CA ASN A 81 1.17 16.72 33.84
C ASN A 81 0.13 15.59 33.84
N GLN A 82 -0.29 15.12 32.66
CA GLN A 82 -1.26 14.03 32.56
C GLN A 82 -0.62 12.65 32.81
N SER A 83 -1.48 11.68 33.10
CA SER A 83 -1.09 10.28 33.26
C SER A 83 -0.44 9.72 32.00
N LYS A 84 0.37 8.66 32.15
CA LYS A 84 0.96 7.94 31.02
C LYS A 84 -0.10 7.47 30.01
N LEU A 85 -1.26 7.03 30.51
CA LEU A 85 -2.40 6.59 29.70
C LEU A 85 -2.94 7.73 28.83
N ALA A 86 -3.14 8.92 29.40
CA ALA A 86 -3.68 10.06 28.65
C ALA A 86 -2.69 10.56 27.58
N LYS A 87 -1.38 10.57 27.90
CA LYS A 87 -0.32 10.85 26.91
C LYS A 87 -0.35 9.83 25.76
N GLN A 88 -0.50 8.55 26.09
CA GLN A 88 -0.59 7.49 25.09
C GLN A 88 -1.86 7.64 24.22
N GLN A 89 -3.00 7.98 24.81
CA GLN A 89 -4.24 8.22 24.06
C GLN A 89 -4.12 9.41 23.10
N TYR A 90 -3.44 10.49 23.50
CA TYR A 90 -3.15 11.60 22.60
C TYR A 90 -2.31 11.13 21.39
N LEU A 91 -1.24 10.38 21.62
CA LEU A 91 -0.40 9.84 20.56
C LEU A 91 -1.16 8.89 19.63
N HIS A 92 -2.04 8.05 20.17
CA HIS A 92 -2.91 7.19 19.36
C HIS A 92 -3.83 8.00 18.46
N LYS A 93 -4.46 9.06 18.98
CA LYS A 93 -5.32 9.94 18.19
C LYS A 93 -4.54 10.67 17.08
N ALA A 94 -3.36 11.20 17.39
CA ALA A 94 -2.49 11.82 16.40
C ALA A 94 -2.07 10.82 15.32
N SER A 95 -1.71 9.60 15.71
CA SER A 95 -1.33 8.53 14.78
C SER A 95 -2.51 8.12 13.89
N ALA A 96 -3.72 7.99 14.46
CA ALA A 96 -4.93 7.66 13.71
C ALA A 96 -5.20 8.69 12.60
N GLN A 97 -5.07 9.99 12.87
CA GLN A 97 -5.25 11.02 11.84
C GLN A 97 -4.32 10.84 10.63
N ILE A 98 -3.07 10.42 10.89
CA ILE A 98 -2.09 10.17 9.82
C ILE A 98 -2.51 8.95 8.99
N ILE A 99 -2.86 7.86 9.67
CA ILE A 99 -3.24 6.59 9.06
C ILE A 99 -4.54 6.73 8.25
N ASP A 100 -5.56 7.36 8.81
CA ASP A 100 -6.85 7.58 8.16
C ASP A 100 -6.72 8.44 6.90
N LYS A 101 -5.77 9.38 6.89
CA LYS A 101 -5.59 10.29 5.75
C LYS A 101 -4.69 9.73 4.65
N LEU A 102 -3.67 8.94 4.99
CA LEU A 102 -2.60 8.56 4.05
C LEU A 102 -2.53 7.08 3.71
N VAL A 103 -3.09 6.21 4.56
CA VAL A 103 -3.00 4.75 4.42
C VAL A 103 -4.35 4.17 4.07
N PHE A 104 -5.40 4.56 4.78
CA PHE A 104 -6.76 4.10 4.51
C PHE A 104 -7.51 5.11 3.63
N THR A 105 -7.11 5.23 2.37
CA THR A 105 -7.95 5.94 1.40
C THR A 105 -9.22 5.13 1.12
N ASN A 106 -10.36 5.79 0.88
CA ASN A 106 -11.64 5.11 0.62
C ASN A 106 -11.51 4.06 -0.50
N ASP A 107 -10.72 4.34 -1.54
CA ASP A 107 -10.41 3.41 -2.62
C ASP A 107 -9.65 2.15 -2.17
N SER A 108 -8.76 2.26 -1.17
CA SER A 108 -8.02 1.12 -0.60
C SER A 108 -8.96 0.20 0.19
N ILE A 109 -9.91 0.76 0.94
CA ILE A 109 -10.92 0.00 1.67
C ILE A 109 -11.90 -0.66 0.70
N GLU A 110 -12.37 0.07 -0.32
CA GLU A 110 -13.26 -0.48 -1.34
C GLU A 110 -12.59 -1.59 -2.16
N LYS A 111 -11.30 -1.44 -2.51
CA LYS A 111 -10.51 -2.52 -3.15
C LYS A 111 -10.30 -3.71 -2.23
N ALA A 112 -9.93 -3.50 -0.96
CA ALA A 112 -9.76 -4.58 0.00
C ALA A 112 -11.09 -5.30 0.30
N LEU A 113 -12.22 -4.58 0.31
CA LEU A 113 -13.56 -5.17 0.39
C LEU A 113 -13.91 -5.93 -0.88
N ALA A 114 -13.64 -5.38 -2.07
CA ALA A 114 -13.87 -6.06 -3.34
C ALA A 114 -13.03 -7.34 -3.49
N GLU A 115 -11.77 -7.31 -3.04
CA GLU A 115 -10.85 -8.45 -3.02
C GLU A 115 -11.23 -9.46 -1.92
N GLY A 116 -11.64 -9.00 -0.74
CA GLY A 116 -12.18 -9.83 0.34
C GLY A 116 -13.48 -10.53 -0.03
N ILE A 117 -14.36 -9.86 -0.79
CA ILE A 117 -15.56 -10.44 -1.39
C ILE A 117 -15.16 -11.46 -2.48
N SER A 118 -14.14 -11.18 -3.29
CA SER A 118 -13.64 -12.14 -4.29
C SER A 118 -13.09 -13.43 -3.66
N ILE A 119 -12.52 -13.36 -2.45
CA ILE A 119 -12.08 -14.53 -1.68
C ILE A 119 -13.27 -15.32 -1.13
N GLN A 120 -14.37 -14.66 -0.75
CA GLN A 120 -15.61 -15.33 -0.32
C GLN A 120 -16.46 -15.87 -1.50
N GLU A 121 -16.36 -15.28 -2.69
CA GLU A 121 -17.08 -15.73 -3.89
C GLU A 121 -16.42 -16.92 -4.60
N LYS A 122 -15.24 -17.39 -4.15
CA LYS A 122 -14.58 -18.59 -4.70
C LYS A 122 -15.35 -19.89 -4.49
N ASP A 123 -16.51 -19.88 -3.82
CA ASP A 123 -17.32 -21.09 -3.58
C ASP A 123 -18.83 -20.92 -3.83
N SER A 124 -19.23 -20.18 -4.87
CA SER A 124 -20.66 -20.12 -5.27
C SER A 124 -20.91 -20.32 -6.76
N GLY A 125 -20.23 -21.28 -7.41
CA GLY A 125 -20.71 -21.93 -8.65
C GLY A 125 -21.07 -21.07 -9.87
N LYS A 126 -20.88 -19.74 -9.84
CA LYS A 126 -21.23 -18.82 -10.93
C LYS A 126 -20.25 -19.05 -12.09
N ARG A 127 -20.77 -19.58 -13.20
CA ARG A 127 -20.03 -19.68 -14.47
C ARG A 127 -20.27 -18.40 -15.27
N PHE A 128 -19.23 -17.86 -15.89
CA PHE A 128 -19.27 -16.66 -16.73
C PHE A 128 -19.74 -17.03 -18.15
N PRO A 129 -20.90 -16.54 -18.62
CA PRO A 129 -21.37 -16.82 -19.98
C PRO A 129 -20.58 -16.05 -21.03
N CYS A 130 -20.47 -16.60 -22.23
CA CYS A 130 -19.97 -15.90 -23.42
C CYS A 130 -20.80 -14.64 -23.68
N ARG A 131 -20.14 -13.55 -24.10
CA ARG A 131 -20.81 -12.26 -24.39
C ARG A 131 -21.55 -12.24 -25.72
N PHE A 132 -21.28 -13.21 -26.61
CA PHE A 132 -21.92 -13.26 -27.92
C PHE A 132 -23.39 -13.65 -27.79
N VAL A 133 -24.29 -12.85 -28.39
CA VAL A 133 -25.73 -13.09 -28.36
C VAL A 133 -26.05 -14.41 -29.06
N GLY A 134 -26.66 -15.35 -28.33
CA GLY A 134 -26.98 -16.69 -28.82
C GLY A 134 -25.94 -17.76 -28.50
N CYS A 135 -24.83 -17.41 -27.86
CA CYS A 135 -23.84 -18.39 -27.41
C CYS A 135 -24.17 -18.94 -26.02
N SER A 136 -24.23 -20.26 -25.87
CA SER A 136 -24.53 -20.95 -24.60
C SER A 136 -23.29 -21.38 -23.80
N HIS A 137 -22.07 -21.05 -24.26
CA HIS A 137 -20.84 -21.44 -23.58
C HIS A 137 -20.65 -20.64 -22.28
N THR A 138 -20.24 -21.34 -21.22
CA THR A 138 -19.94 -20.74 -19.91
C THR A 138 -18.58 -21.19 -19.38
N PHE A 139 -17.89 -20.30 -18.69
CA PHE A 139 -16.50 -20.47 -18.25
C PHE A 139 -16.39 -20.36 -16.74
N LYS A 140 -15.42 -21.06 -16.14
CA LYS A 140 -15.19 -20.99 -14.69
C LYS A 140 -14.62 -19.63 -14.24
N TYR A 141 -13.89 -18.95 -15.11
CA TYR A 141 -13.22 -17.69 -14.83
C TYR A 141 -13.48 -16.69 -15.95
N ASP A 142 -13.60 -15.40 -15.62
CA ASP A 142 -13.58 -14.32 -16.60
C ASP A 142 -12.15 -14.03 -17.06
N GLY A 143 -11.59 -14.95 -17.83
CA GLY A 143 -10.17 -14.95 -18.18
C GLY A 143 -9.88 -15.38 -19.60
N LYS A 144 -8.63 -15.81 -19.82
CA LYS A 144 -8.07 -16.13 -21.15
C LYS A 144 -8.92 -17.11 -21.96
N SER A 145 -9.47 -18.16 -21.33
CA SER A 145 -10.26 -19.19 -22.03
C SER A 145 -11.59 -18.67 -22.57
N ARG A 146 -12.26 -17.77 -21.83
CA ARG A 146 -13.50 -17.11 -22.29
C ARG A 146 -13.19 -16.22 -23.50
N ARG A 147 -12.17 -15.37 -23.39
CA ARG A 147 -11.74 -14.45 -24.45
C ARG A 147 -11.33 -15.20 -25.72
N LEU A 148 -10.60 -16.32 -25.58
CA LEU A 148 -10.20 -17.13 -26.73
C LEU A 148 -11.40 -17.72 -27.49
N HIS A 149 -12.45 -18.13 -26.76
CA HIS A 149 -13.69 -18.57 -27.38
C HIS A 149 -14.47 -17.40 -27.99
N GLU A 150 -14.51 -16.24 -27.33
CA GLU A 150 -15.18 -15.05 -27.86
C GLU A 150 -14.60 -14.60 -29.21
N MET A 151 -13.29 -14.81 -29.42
CA MET A 151 -12.60 -14.56 -30.69
C MET A 151 -12.97 -15.55 -31.82
N THR A 152 -13.72 -16.62 -31.54
CA THR A 152 -14.22 -17.54 -32.57
C THR A 152 -15.55 -17.12 -33.18
N HIS A 153 -16.20 -16.10 -32.61
CA HIS A 153 -17.42 -15.52 -33.17
C HIS A 153 -17.08 -14.44 -34.19
N ASP A 154 -17.94 -14.29 -35.21
CA ASP A 154 -17.82 -13.26 -36.24
C ASP A 154 -19.14 -12.46 -36.35
N PRO A 155 -19.14 -11.15 -36.04
CA PRO A 155 -18.02 -10.38 -35.51
C PRO A 155 -17.71 -10.75 -34.04
N PRO A 156 -16.46 -10.60 -33.59
CA PRO A 156 -16.10 -10.83 -32.20
C PRO A 156 -16.88 -9.86 -31.29
N PRO A 157 -17.31 -10.31 -30.09
CA PRO A 157 -18.00 -9.44 -29.15
C PRO A 157 -17.14 -8.23 -28.79
N ILE A 158 -17.73 -7.03 -28.88
CA ILE A 158 -17.08 -5.80 -28.44
C ILE A 158 -16.87 -5.91 -26.93
N PRO A 159 -15.64 -5.76 -26.42
CA PRO A 159 -15.42 -5.62 -24.98
C PRO A 159 -16.24 -4.41 -24.50
N ASP A 160 -17.00 -4.53 -23.40
CA ASP A 160 -17.59 -3.35 -22.76
C ASP A 160 -16.53 -2.24 -22.72
N GLU A 161 -16.85 -1.11 -23.37
CA GLU A 161 -15.99 0.06 -23.41
C GLU A 161 -15.52 0.30 -21.99
N GLN A 162 -14.21 0.19 -21.77
CA GLN A 162 -13.61 0.80 -20.61
C GLN A 162 -14.00 2.25 -20.71
N THR A 163 -14.96 2.66 -19.89
CA THR A 163 -15.32 4.05 -19.67
C THR A 163 -14.00 4.82 -19.64
N PRO A 164 -13.82 5.86 -20.47
CA PRO A 164 -12.58 6.60 -20.46
C PRO A 164 -12.41 7.11 -19.04
N LYS A 165 -11.46 6.51 -18.31
CA LYS A 165 -11.06 7.01 -17.00
C LYS A 165 -10.58 8.42 -17.29
N SER A 166 -11.38 9.40 -16.85
CA SER A 166 -10.95 10.78 -16.79
C SER A 166 -9.54 10.78 -16.22
N VAL A 167 -8.58 11.30 -16.98
CA VAL A 167 -7.22 11.52 -16.48
C VAL A 167 -7.35 12.63 -15.44
N GLN A 168 -7.76 12.26 -14.23
CA GLN A 168 -7.40 13.04 -13.06
C GLN A 168 -5.87 12.99 -13.04
N SER A 169 -5.26 14.16 -12.97
CA SER A 169 -3.84 14.29 -12.64
C SER A 169 -3.66 13.77 -11.22
N ASN A 170 -3.68 12.45 -11.06
CA ASN A 170 -3.26 11.84 -9.82
C ASN A 170 -1.80 12.21 -9.65
N ASP A 171 -1.48 12.80 -8.52
CA ASP A 171 -0.10 13.01 -8.12
C ASP A 171 0.51 11.61 -7.92
N ASP A 172 1.21 11.14 -8.94
CA ASP A 172 1.82 9.81 -8.97
C ASP A 172 2.90 9.69 -7.89
N ILE A 173 3.59 10.80 -7.56
CA ILE A 173 4.58 10.86 -6.48
C ILE A 173 3.88 10.69 -5.14
N TYR A 174 2.79 11.42 -4.90
CA TYR A 174 1.98 11.28 -3.68
C TYR A 174 1.44 9.85 -3.55
N SER A 175 0.84 9.32 -4.61
CA SER A 175 0.25 7.97 -4.63
C SER A 175 1.28 6.88 -4.38
N TYR A 176 2.47 6.98 -5.00
CA TYR A 176 3.61 6.10 -4.74
C TYR A 176 4.03 6.15 -3.28
N ASN A 177 4.16 7.35 -2.71
CA ASN A 177 4.62 7.52 -1.33
C ASN A 177 3.59 7.06 -0.29
N CYS A 178 2.29 7.21 -0.57
CA CYS A 178 1.22 6.58 0.20
C CYS A 178 1.32 5.05 0.18
N ALA A 179 1.47 4.45 -1.01
CA ALA A 179 1.62 3.00 -1.13
C ALA A 179 2.89 2.47 -0.42
N LEU A 180 4.00 3.19 -0.52
CA LEU A 180 5.25 2.87 0.17
C LEU A 180 5.10 2.99 1.69
N LEU A 181 4.37 4.00 2.19
CA LEU A 181 4.08 4.18 3.60
C LEU A 181 3.18 3.07 4.15
N GLU A 182 2.11 2.72 3.45
CA GLU A 182 1.20 1.62 3.79
C GLU A 182 1.96 0.29 3.93
N ASN A 183 2.67 -0.10 2.87
CA ASN A 183 3.48 -1.33 2.87
C ASN A 183 4.60 -1.26 3.92
N GLY A 184 5.20 -0.09 4.11
CA GLY A 184 6.25 0.12 5.09
C GLY A 184 5.78 -0.04 6.54
N LEU A 185 4.59 0.48 6.87
CA LEU A 185 3.99 0.32 8.19
C LEU A 185 3.63 -1.13 8.46
N PHE A 186 3.09 -1.83 7.47
CA PHE A 186 2.86 -3.26 7.54
C PHE A 186 4.16 -4.03 7.81
N PHE A 187 5.25 -3.70 7.10
CA PHE A 187 6.56 -4.30 7.31
C PHE A 187 7.12 -4.04 8.72
N MET A 188 6.99 -2.82 9.23
CA MET A 188 7.42 -2.50 10.60
C MET A 188 6.62 -3.27 11.64
N ASN A 189 5.31 -3.43 11.45
CA ASN A 189 4.47 -4.26 12.33
C ASN A 189 4.88 -5.74 12.29
N PHE A 190 5.27 -6.25 11.12
CA PHE A 190 5.83 -7.60 11.00
C PHE A 190 7.16 -7.74 11.75
N LEU A 191 8.10 -6.81 11.58
CA LEU A 191 9.38 -6.85 12.28
C LEU A 191 9.22 -6.75 13.80
N ASP A 192 8.30 -5.91 14.26
CA ASP A 192 7.94 -5.80 15.67
C ASP A 192 7.37 -7.12 16.21
N ALA A 193 6.47 -7.77 15.47
CA ALA A 193 5.93 -9.08 15.82
C ALA A 193 7.01 -10.16 15.96
N VAL A 194 7.99 -10.16 15.05
CA VAL A 194 9.16 -11.06 15.13
C VAL A 194 9.98 -10.78 16.38
N LYS A 195 10.25 -9.50 16.67
CA LYS A 195 11.05 -9.09 17.83
C LYS A 195 10.39 -9.46 19.16
N GLU A 196 9.07 -9.28 19.27
CA GLU A 196 8.30 -9.58 20.48
C GLU A 196 7.92 -11.07 20.60
N GLY A 197 8.21 -11.90 19.58
CA GLY A 197 7.84 -13.32 19.58
C GLY A 197 6.33 -13.57 19.41
N ASP A 198 5.60 -12.63 18.82
CA ASP A 198 4.15 -12.68 18.63
C ASP A 198 3.78 -13.51 17.38
N GLY A 199 3.84 -14.83 17.51
CA GLY A 199 3.54 -15.77 16.44
C GLY A 199 2.13 -15.64 15.86
N SER A 200 1.16 -15.18 16.67
CA SER A 200 -0.22 -14.97 16.23
C SER A 200 -0.31 -13.81 15.24
N ARG A 201 0.31 -12.67 15.57
CA ARG A 201 0.40 -11.52 14.67
C ARG A 201 1.19 -11.85 13.40
N ILE A 202 2.29 -12.59 13.52
CA ILE A 202 3.06 -13.06 12.36
C ILE A 202 2.18 -13.90 11.42
N LYS A 203 1.41 -14.85 11.96
CA LYS A 203 0.53 -15.71 11.15
C LYS A 203 -0.52 -14.89 10.40
N TYR A 204 -1.15 -13.93 11.07
CA TYR A 204 -2.14 -13.05 10.46
C TYR A 204 -1.55 -12.20 9.34
N LEU A 205 -0.39 -11.57 9.59
CA LEU A 205 0.31 -10.77 8.58
C LEU A 205 0.74 -11.61 7.38
N LEU A 206 1.24 -12.84 7.59
CA LEU A 206 1.61 -13.74 6.49
C LEU A 206 0.41 -14.19 5.64
N LEU A 207 -0.79 -14.28 6.21
CA LEU A 207 -2.01 -14.57 5.45
C LEU A 207 -2.39 -13.40 4.53
N LEU A 208 -2.25 -12.16 5.01
CA LEU A 208 -2.49 -10.95 4.21
C LEU A 208 -1.52 -10.83 3.03
N CYS A 209 -0.29 -11.32 3.16
CA CYS A 209 0.70 -11.34 2.06
C CYS A 209 0.48 -12.44 1.00
N LYS A 210 -0.44 -13.38 1.23
CA LYS A 210 -0.74 -14.51 0.31
C LYS A 210 -2.05 -14.33 -0.48
N ALA A 211 -2.82 -13.28 -0.18
CA ALA A 211 -3.96 -12.85 -0.97
C ALA A 211 -3.46 -12.06 -2.20
#